data_AF-R3K595-F1
#
_entry.id   AF-R3K595-F1
#
_cell.length_a   1.000
_cell.length_b   1.000
_cell.length_c   1.000
_cell.angle_alpha   90.00
_cell.angle_beta   90.00
_cell.angle_gamma   90.00
#
_symmetry.space_group_name_H-M   'P 1'
#
loop_
_entity.id
_entity.type
_entity.pdbx_description
1 polymer ?
#
loop_
_entity_poly.entity_id
_entity_poly.type
_entity_poly.pdbx_seq_one_letter_code
_entity_poly.pdbx_strand_id
1 'polypeptide(L)' 'MYAIKFFHGYLTPDGTRTRSKSAALLYNNKEDAQRFADYIGGRVKKIE' A
#
# COMPACT_ATOMS: atom_id res chain seq x y z
N MET A 1 4.97 -4.23 -8.91
CA MET A 1 4.85 -4.28 -7.43
C MET A 1 3.48 -3.76 -7.02
N TYR A 2 3.06 -4.03 -5.79
CA TYR A 2 1.78 -3.57 -5.24
C TYR A 2 2.04 -2.65 -4.04
N ALA A 3 1.16 -1.70 -3.80
CA ALA A 3 1.16 -0.85 -2.62
C ALA A 3 -0.25 -0.75 -2.07
N ILE A 4 -0.37 -0.37 -0.80
CA ILE A 4 -1.67 -0.17 -0.16
C ILE A 4 -1.99 1.32 -0.16
N LYS A 5 -3.18 1.66 -0.65
CA LYS A 5 -3.70 3.02 -0.74
C LYS A 5 -4.81 3.25 0.28
N PHE A 6 -4.72 4.36 1.00
CA PHE A 6 -5.71 4.86 1.96
C PHE A 6 -6.14 6.26 1.53
N PHE A 7 -7.44 6.45 1.28
CA PHE A 7 -7.98 7.72 0.79
C PHE A 7 -7.17 8.24 -0.42
N HIS A 8 -6.36 9.29 -0.18
CA HIS A 8 -5.57 10.02 -1.17
C HIS A 8 -4.06 9.76 -1.05
N GLY A 9 -3.63 8.75 -0.29
CA GLY A 9 -2.22 8.44 -0.07
C GLY A 9 -1.93 6.95 0.00
N TYR A 10 -0.64 6.61 0.12
CA TYR A 10 -0.09 5.27 0.23
C TYR A 10 0.46 5.06 1.64
N LEU A 11 0.45 3.81 2.09
CA LEU A 11 1.15 3.39 3.30
C LEU A 11 2.66 3.39 3.06
N THR A 12 3.43 3.93 3.99
CA THR A 12 4.90 3.86 4.02
C THR A 12 5.39 2.67 4.86
N PRO A 13 6.65 2.25 4.73
CA PRO A 13 7.23 1.20 5.59
C PRO A 13 7.16 1.53 7.09
N ASP A 14 7.20 2.81 7.45
CA ASP A 14 7.10 3.30 8.83
C ASP A 14 5.65 3.33 9.37
N GLY A 15 4.68 2.83 8.60
CA GLY A 15 3.27 2.81 9.00
C GLY A 15 2.56 4.16 8.87
N THR A 16 3.16 5.13 8.17
CA THR A 16 2.59 6.48 7.95
C THR A 16 1.95 6.61 6.57
N ARG A 17 1.29 7.75 6.31
CA ARG A 17 0.60 8.04 5.03
C ARG A 17 1.39 9.04 4.20
N THR A 18 1.71 8.70 2.96
CA THR A 18 2.37 9.59 1.99
C THR A 18 1.54 9.78 0.71
N ARG A 19 1.70 10.89 -0.01
CA ARG A 19 1.17 11.01 -1.39
C ARG A 19 2.14 10.52 -2.45
N SER A 20 3.42 10.34 -2.10
CA SER A 20 4.46 9.89 -3.03
C SER A 20 4.41 8.38 -3.22
N LYS A 21 4.28 7.93 -4.47
CA LYS A 21 4.33 6.49 -4.81
C LYS A 21 5.70 5.89 -4.49
N SER A 22 6.77 6.66 -4.65
CA SER A 22 8.14 6.19 -4.46
C SER A 22 8.50 5.90 -3.01
N ALA A 23 7.74 6.48 -2.06
CA ALA A 23 7.91 6.24 -0.63
C ALA A 23 6.90 5.21 -0.09
N ALA A 24 6.12 4.57 -0.96
CA ALA A 24 5.14 3.58 -0.55
C ALA A 24 5.82 2.27 -0.12
N LEU A 25 5.23 1.58 0.85
CA LEU A 25 5.56 0.21 1.16
C LEU A 25 5.13 -0.68 -0.01
N LEU A 26 6.12 -1.35 -0.60
CA LEU A 26 5.94 -2.18 -1.78
C LEU A 26 5.85 -3.66 -1.40
N TYR A 27 4.95 -4.35 -2.08
CA TYR A 27 4.72 -5.77 -1.97
C TYR A 27 5.01 -6.41 -3.33
N ASN A 28 5.73 -7.53 -3.34
CA ASN A 28 6.01 -8.28 -4.56
C ASN A 28 4.81 -9.13 -4.98
N ASN A 29 4.05 -9.61 -4.00
CA ASN A 29 2.88 -10.46 -4.17
C ASN A 29 1.60 -9.64 -3.89
N LYS A 30 0.53 -9.89 -4.66
CA LYS A 30 -0.74 -9.17 -4.52
C LYS A 30 -1.52 -9.64 -3.29
N GLU A 31 -1.51 -10.94 -3.04
CA GLU A 31 -2.24 -11.61 -1.96
C GLU A 31 -1.73 -11.12 -0.59
N ASP A 32 -0.42 -10.95 -0.41
CA ASP A 32 0.16 -10.38 0.81
C ASP A 32 -0.29 -8.94 1.05
N ALA A 33 -0.26 -8.12 -0.01
CA ALA A 33 -0.74 -6.74 0.05
C ALA A 33 -2.24 -6.69 0.38
N GLN A 34 -3.03 -7.62 -0.17
CA GLN A 34 -4.47 -7.68 0.03
C GLN A 34 -4.82 -8.10 1.45
N ARG A 35 -4.18 -9.15 1.98
CA ARG A 35 -4.37 -9.59 3.35
C ARG A 35 -4.13 -8.45 4.35
N PHE A 36 -3.05 -7.69 4.15
CA PHE A 36 -2.78 -6.56 5.03
C PHE A 36 -3.75 -5.41 4.79
N ALA A 37 -4.08 -5.09 3.52
CA ALA A 37 -5.06 -4.06 3.20
C ALA A 37 -6.44 -4.33 3.83
N ASP A 38 -6.92 -5.58 3.80
CA ASP A 38 -8.20 -5.97 4.42
C ASP A 38 -8.18 -5.80 5.94
N TYR A 39 -7.03 -6.07 6.58
CA TYR A 39 -6.85 -5.90 8.02
C TYR A 39 -6.90 -4.42 8.46
N ILE A 40 -6.31 -3.51 7.67
CA ILE A 40 -6.21 -2.08 8.03
C ILE A 40 -7.21 -1.16 7.29
N GLY A 41 -8.13 -1.73 6.50
CA GLY A 41 -9.17 -0.98 5.77
C GLY A 41 -8.69 -0.22 4.53
N GLY A 42 -7.64 -0.72 3.88
CA GLY A 42 -7.01 -0.14 2.70
C GLY A 42 -7.50 -0.72 1.38
N ARG A 43 -6.84 -0.30 0.29
CA ARG A 43 -7.03 -0.88 -1.04
C ARG A 43 -5.70 -1.17 -1.70
N VAL A 44 -5.54 -2.35 -2.27
CA VAL A 44 -4.33 -2.68 -3.04
C VAL A 44 -4.34 -1.93 -4.37
N LYS A 45 -3.21 -1.31 -4.69
CA LYS A 45 -2.96 -0.64 -5.97
C LYS A 45 -1.68 -1.19 -6.58
N LYS A 46 -1.75 -1.65 -7.83
CA LYS A 46 -0.55 -1.98 -8.61
C LYS A 46 0.24 -0.68 -8.86
N ILE A 47 1.52 -0.71 -8.55
CA ILE A 47 2.49 0.35 -8.88
C ILE A 47 3.18 -0.11 -10.17
N GLU A 48 2.96 0.66 -11.23
CA GLU A 48 3.71 0.66 -12.48
C GLU A 48 4.91 1.60 -12.34
#